data_AF-A0A3C1EN62-F1
#
_entry.id   AF-A0A3C1EN62-F1
#
_cell.length_a   1.000
_cell.length_b   1.000
_cell.length_c   1.000
_cell.angle_alpha   90.00
_cell.angle_beta   90.00
_cell.angle_gamma   90.00
#
_symmetry.space_group_name_H-M   'P 1'
#
loop_
_entity.id
_entity.type
_entity.pdbx_description
1 polymer ?
#
loop_
_entity_poly.entity_id
_entity_poly.type
_entity_poly.pdbx_seq_one_letter_code
_entity_poly.pdbx_strand_id
1 'polypeptide(L)'
;MPWSLGLLLFLSLLAPASARGRGFSDLPPAPGSAQMRVWLQEFVDRLYLKGFRHLGDERDFDHGHFLYDAKSRLVAILYHTQELAGYYPRGSGFGYLDAEGRNWIQWPDGGGIESAAHFVRRSYPVSAAWELFRRVELPNLRAHRTILDKMIAPELLAVDVSKTRQWVFTKVPCPPASGPEDPRVLRIILPTREEICLASSLD
;
A
#
# COMPACT_ATOMS: atom_id res chain seq x y z
N MET A 1 -25.35 7.90 22.90
CA MET A 1 -24.09 7.88 23.67
C MET A 1 -22.95 8.05 22.68
N PRO A 2 -22.36 9.25 22.54
CA PRO A 2 -21.27 9.46 21.59
C PRO A 2 -19.93 9.24 22.28
N TRP A 3 -19.09 8.36 21.73
CA TRP A 3 -17.68 8.31 22.06
C TRP A 3 -16.90 8.58 20.79
N SER A 4 -16.55 9.85 20.61
CA SER A 4 -15.50 10.29 19.72
C SER A 4 -14.17 9.89 20.36
N LEU A 5 -13.41 9.01 19.70
CA LEU A 5 -12.00 8.77 20.02
C LEU A 5 -11.20 9.16 18.78
N GLY A 6 -10.91 10.46 18.69
CA GLY A 6 -9.85 10.97 17.84
C GLY A 6 -8.51 10.55 18.45
N LEU A 7 -7.76 9.71 17.75
CA LEU A 7 -6.40 9.35 18.12
C LEU A 7 -5.47 10.41 17.53
N LEU A 8 -5.28 11.51 18.27
CA LEU A 8 -4.21 12.48 18.05
C LEU A 8 -2.91 11.90 18.62
N LEU A 9 -2.00 11.49 17.74
CA LEU A 9 -0.61 11.15 18.07
C LEU A 9 0.18 12.44 18.30
N PHE A 10 0.31 12.86 19.57
CA PHE A 10 1.34 13.81 19.99
C PHE A 10 2.59 13.04 20.41
N LEU A 11 3.65 13.13 19.61
CA LEU A 11 5.01 12.76 20.01
C LEU A 11 5.84 14.03 20.07
N SER A 12 6.18 14.46 21.29
CA SER A 12 7.20 15.47 21.53
C SER A 12 8.03 15.01 22.71
N LEU A 13 9.32 14.70 22.48
CA LEU A 13 10.46 15.39 23.08
C LEU A 13 11.74 14.55 23.13
N LEU A 14 12.83 15.24 22.75
CA LEU A 14 14.24 15.08 23.13
C LEU A 14 15.09 14.05 22.36
N ALA A 15 15.70 14.56 21.29
CA ALA A 15 16.88 14.00 20.65
C ALA A 15 18.16 14.43 21.38
N PRO A 16 19.14 13.54 21.58
CA PRO A 16 20.55 13.92 21.60
C PRO A 16 21.12 13.88 20.18
N ALA A 17 22.02 14.82 19.92
CA ALA A 17 22.53 15.17 18.61
C ALA A 17 23.54 14.15 18.03
N SER A 18 23.57 14.14 16.69
CA SER A 18 24.68 13.75 15.81
C SER A 18 25.01 12.26 15.67
N ALA A 19 24.24 11.60 14.81
CA ALA A 19 24.82 10.76 13.76
C ALA A 19 24.67 11.52 12.44
N ARG A 20 25.74 12.21 12.01
CA ARG A 20 25.84 12.74 10.65
C ARG A 20 25.95 11.58 9.68
N GLY A 21 25.01 11.51 8.72
CA GLY A 21 25.28 11.11 7.35
C GLY A 21 25.11 9.62 7.00
N ARG A 22 23.87 9.20 6.78
CA ARG A 22 23.52 8.43 5.57
C ARG A 22 22.30 9.11 4.96
N GLY A 23 22.40 9.48 3.69
CA GLY A 23 21.49 10.40 3.04
C GLY A 23 20.06 9.89 3.05
N PHE A 24 19.13 10.80 3.36
CA PHE A 24 17.76 10.72 2.87
C PHE A 24 17.79 10.90 1.33
N SER A 25 18.30 9.93 0.55
CA SER A 25 18.14 9.90 -0.92
C SER A 25 18.62 8.63 -1.66
N ASP A 26 18.71 7.46 -1.03
CA ASP A 26 19.04 6.21 -1.77
C ASP A 26 17.79 5.40 -2.17
N LEU A 27 16.59 5.93 -1.91
CA LEU A 27 15.37 5.29 -2.36
C LEU A 27 15.28 5.36 -3.89
N PRO A 28 14.93 4.26 -4.57
CA PRO A 28 14.73 4.26 -6.01
C PRO A 28 13.69 5.32 -6.44
N PRO A 29 13.85 5.91 -7.64
CA PRO A 29 12.85 6.82 -8.15
C PRO A 29 11.52 6.06 -8.30
N ALA A 30 10.43 6.71 -7.89
CA ALA A 30 9.13 6.14 -8.13
C ALA A 30 8.84 6.07 -9.64
N PRO A 31 8.04 5.10 -10.08
CA PRO A 31 7.55 5.03 -11.44
C PRO A 31 6.76 6.30 -11.81
N GLY A 32 6.83 6.71 -13.08
CA GLY A 32 6.07 7.86 -13.56
C GLY A 32 4.56 7.61 -13.55
N SER A 33 3.77 8.68 -13.41
CA SER A 33 2.30 8.61 -13.32
C SER A 33 1.63 7.83 -14.44
N ALA A 34 2.14 7.94 -15.68
CA ALA A 34 1.59 7.20 -16.82
C ALA A 34 1.70 5.68 -16.61
N GLN A 35 2.84 5.20 -16.09
CA GLN A 35 3.05 3.79 -15.82
C GLN A 35 2.24 3.34 -14.60
N MET A 36 2.17 4.17 -13.55
CA MET A 36 1.35 3.87 -12.37
C MET A 36 -0.14 3.76 -12.74
N ARG A 37 -0.63 4.62 -13.63
CA ARG A 37 -2.00 4.53 -14.17
C ARG A 37 -2.25 3.20 -14.85
N VAL A 38 -1.31 2.71 -15.67
CA VAL A 38 -1.45 1.43 -16.36
C VAL A 38 -1.55 0.28 -15.36
N TRP A 39 -0.63 0.20 -14.39
CA TRP A 39 -0.65 -0.89 -13.41
C TRP A 39 -1.89 -0.82 -12.51
N LEU A 40 -2.26 0.37 -12.03
CA LEU A 40 -3.45 0.54 -11.21
C LEU A 40 -4.74 0.20 -11.97
N GLN A 41 -4.83 0.56 -13.25
CA GLN A 41 -5.98 0.17 -14.08
C GLN A 41 -6.06 -1.35 -14.22
N GLU A 42 -4.94 -2.03 -14.50
CA GLU A 42 -4.91 -3.49 -14.55
C GLU A 42 -5.34 -4.11 -13.21
N PHE A 43 -4.86 -3.56 -12.10
CA PHE A 43 -5.24 -4.01 -10.76
C PHE A 43 -6.75 -3.88 -10.52
N VAL A 44 -7.31 -2.71 -10.87
CA VAL A 44 -8.74 -2.42 -10.75
C VAL A 44 -9.56 -3.37 -11.60
N ASP A 45 -9.19 -3.59 -12.86
CA ASP A 45 -9.91 -4.47 -13.78
C ASP A 45 -10.02 -5.91 -13.24
N ARG A 46 -8.98 -6.38 -12.53
CA ARG A 46 -8.96 -7.75 -12.00
C ARG A 46 -9.64 -7.88 -10.63
N LEU A 47 -9.44 -6.91 -9.75
CA LEU A 47 -9.73 -7.05 -8.32
C LEU A 47 -10.89 -6.20 -7.80
N TYR A 48 -11.50 -5.35 -8.64
CA TYR A 48 -12.71 -4.65 -8.25
C TYR A 48 -13.81 -5.64 -7.83
N LEU A 49 -14.44 -5.38 -6.68
CA LEU A 49 -15.40 -6.23 -5.95
C LEU A 49 -14.88 -7.59 -5.49
N LYS A 50 -13.59 -7.87 -5.62
CA LYS A 50 -12.92 -9.04 -5.02
C LYS A 50 -12.00 -8.64 -3.89
N GLY A 51 -11.13 -7.67 -4.15
CA GLY A 51 -10.19 -7.13 -3.17
C GLY A 51 -10.61 -5.79 -2.58
N PHE A 52 -11.43 -5.00 -3.29
CA PHE A 52 -11.89 -3.68 -2.83
C PHE A 52 -13.20 -3.25 -3.51
N ARG A 53 -13.87 -2.23 -2.96
CA ARG A 53 -15.07 -1.58 -3.52
C ARG A 53 -14.85 -0.09 -3.80
N HIS A 54 -14.11 0.60 -2.93
CA HIS A 54 -13.94 2.06 -2.96
C HIS A 54 -12.48 2.43 -3.19
N LEU A 55 -12.15 2.82 -4.43
CA LEU A 55 -10.82 3.28 -4.80
C LEU A 55 -10.59 4.74 -4.36
N GLY A 56 -9.44 5.00 -3.73
CA GLY A 56 -9.06 6.30 -3.16
C GLY A 56 -9.66 6.59 -1.78
N ASP A 57 -10.08 5.56 -1.05
CA ASP A 57 -10.67 5.66 0.29
C ASP A 57 -9.84 4.83 1.28
N GLU A 58 -9.27 5.47 2.31
CA GLU A 58 -8.43 4.82 3.33
C GLU A 58 -9.11 3.64 4.03
N ARG A 59 -10.45 3.62 4.05
CA ARG A 59 -11.20 2.53 4.67
C ARG A 59 -11.21 1.26 3.83
N ASP A 60 -10.88 1.38 2.55
CA ASP A 60 -10.89 0.30 1.59
C ASP A 60 -9.58 0.25 0.78
N PHE A 61 -9.36 1.10 -0.22
CA PHE A 61 -8.12 1.04 -1.00
C PHE A 61 -7.61 2.42 -1.41
N ASP A 62 -6.47 2.83 -0.87
CA ASP A 62 -5.83 4.11 -1.17
C ASP A 62 -4.29 4.06 -1.29
N HIS A 63 -3.63 2.97 -0.89
CA HIS A 63 -2.16 2.95 -0.84
C HIS A 63 -1.54 1.58 -1.14
N GLY A 64 -0.20 1.58 -1.21
CA GLY A 64 0.61 0.38 -1.39
C GLY A 64 2.10 0.70 -1.38
N HIS A 65 2.90 -0.26 -1.82
CA HIS A 65 4.36 -0.14 -1.85
C HIS A 65 4.93 -0.61 -3.19
N PHE A 66 5.90 0.13 -3.69
CA PHE A 66 6.81 -0.36 -4.71
C PHE A 66 7.91 -1.19 -4.04
N LEU A 67 8.11 -2.43 -4.50
CA LEU A 67 9.13 -3.33 -3.99
C LEU A 67 10.29 -3.39 -4.99
N TYR A 68 11.49 -3.05 -4.52
CA TYR A 68 12.68 -2.98 -5.36
C TYR A 68 13.71 -4.03 -4.99
N ASP A 69 14.58 -4.41 -5.92
CA ASP A 69 15.75 -5.24 -5.64
C ASP A 69 16.93 -4.41 -5.10
N ALA A 70 18.02 -5.09 -4.74
CA ALA A 70 19.25 -4.45 -4.28
C ALA A 70 19.88 -3.50 -5.32
N LYS A 71 19.54 -3.64 -6.61
CA LYS A 71 19.98 -2.78 -7.71
C LYS A 71 18.98 -1.67 -8.02
N SER A 72 17.99 -1.45 -7.13
CA SER A 72 16.97 -0.42 -7.28
C SER A 72 16.06 -0.61 -8.51
N ARG A 73 15.90 -1.85 -8.99
CA ARG A 73 14.93 -2.20 -10.04
C ARG A 73 13.60 -2.58 -9.41
N LEU A 74 12.50 -2.09 -9.95
CA LEU A 74 11.16 -2.46 -9.48
C LEU A 74 10.92 -3.94 -9.78
N VAL A 75 10.55 -4.70 -8.75
CA VAL A 75 10.28 -6.14 -8.85
C VAL A 75 8.79 -6.42 -8.80
N ALA A 76 8.10 -5.77 -7.87
CA ALA A 76 6.70 -6.02 -7.59
C ALA A 76 6.03 -4.77 -7.01
N ILE A 77 4.71 -4.75 -7.06
CA ILE A 77 3.88 -3.75 -6.38
C ILE A 77 3.03 -4.50 -5.35
N LEU A 78 3.12 -4.08 -4.09
CA LEU A 78 2.30 -4.56 -2.99
C LEU A 78 1.12 -3.60 -2.81
N TYR A 79 -0.09 -4.10 -2.96
CA TYR A 79 -1.31 -3.34 -2.73
C TYR A 79 -1.93 -3.70 -1.39
N HIS A 80 -2.37 -2.69 -0.64
CA HIS A 80 -3.16 -2.85 0.58
C HIS A 80 -4.59 -2.45 0.31
N THR A 81 -5.49 -3.43 0.37
CA THR A 81 -6.92 -3.20 0.29
C THR A 81 -7.57 -3.58 1.62
N GLN A 82 -8.77 -3.06 1.87
CA GLN A 82 -9.58 -3.29 3.05
C GLN A 82 -8.82 -3.05 4.36
N GLU A 83 -7.93 -2.04 4.42
CA GLU A 83 -7.03 -1.88 5.57
C GLU A 83 -7.81 -1.65 6.88
N LEU A 84 -8.85 -0.82 6.82
CA LEU A 84 -9.68 -0.50 7.98
C LEU A 84 -10.95 -1.36 8.05
N ALA A 85 -11.12 -2.34 7.16
CA ALA A 85 -12.37 -3.12 7.08
C ALA A 85 -12.70 -3.92 8.35
N GLY A 86 -11.69 -4.23 9.17
CA GLY A 86 -11.88 -4.89 10.47
C GLY A 86 -12.61 -4.05 11.52
N TYR A 87 -12.71 -2.73 11.32
CA TYR A 87 -13.48 -1.83 12.18
C TYR A 87 -14.97 -1.77 11.82
N TYR A 88 -15.37 -2.41 10.73
CA TYR A 88 -16.74 -2.34 10.20
C TYR A 88 -17.47 -3.68 10.29
N PRO A 89 -18.79 -3.68 10.55
CA PRO A 89 -19.57 -4.91 10.58
C PRO A 89 -19.52 -5.66 9.25
N ARG A 90 -19.59 -7.00 9.32
CA ARG A 90 -19.72 -7.86 8.14
C ARG A 90 -20.98 -7.47 7.34
N GLY A 91 -20.83 -7.36 6.02
CA GLY A 91 -21.92 -6.98 5.12
C GLY A 91 -22.18 -5.47 5.02
N SER A 92 -21.48 -4.64 5.79
CA SER A 92 -21.47 -3.19 5.56
C SER A 92 -20.68 -2.82 4.29
N GLY A 93 -20.83 -1.59 3.81
CA GLY A 93 -20.13 -1.10 2.62
C GLY A 93 -18.60 -1.08 2.74
N PHE A 94 -18.06 -1.12 3.96
CA PHE A 94 -16.62 -1.09 4.26
C PHE A 94 -16.12 -2.32 5.03
N GLY A 95 -17.01 -3.24 5.43
CA GLY A 95 -16.59 -4.52 5.99
C GLY A 95 -15.90 -5.38 4.93
N TYR A 96 -15.14 -6.39 5.37
CA TYR A 96 -14.38 -7.28 4.48
C TYR A 96 -15.24 -7.82 3.33
N LEU A 97 -14.67 -7.81 2.11
CA LEU A 97 -15.15 -8.63 1.00
C LEU A 97 -14.68 -10.05 1.21
N ASP A 98 -13.36 -10.17 1.39
CA ASP A 98 -12.64 -11.37 1.77
C ASP A 98 -11.48 -10.93 2.69
N ALA A 99 -11.46 -11.41 3.93
CA ALA A 99 -10.43 -11.03 4.89
C ALA A 99 -9.02 -11.51 4.47
N GLU A 100 -8.93 -12.58 3.65
CA GLU A 100 -7.66 -13.09 3.13
C GLU A 100 -7.26 -12.38 1.81
N GLY A 101 -8.23 -11.77 1.12
CA GLY A 101 -8.08 -11.09 -0.18
C GLY A 101 -7.72 -9.61 -0.06
N ARG A 102 -6.83 -9.23 0.86
CA ARG A 102 -6.59 -7.82 1.21
C ARG A 102 -5.17 -7.30 0.99
N ASN A 103 -4.23 -8.19 0.67
CA ASN A 103 -2.88 -7.79 0.28
C ASN A 103 -2.51 -8.54 -0.98
N TRP A 104 -2.03 -7.82 -1.98
CA TRP A 104 -1.85 -8.36 -3.32
C TRP A 104 -0.50 -7.98 -3.89
N ILE A 105 0.11 -8.90 -4.63
CA ILE A 105 1.31 -8.65 -5.41
C ILE A 105 0.90 -8.54 -6.88
N GLN A 106 1.31 -7.46 -7.53
CA GLN A 106 1.31 -7.33 -8.99
C GLN A 106 2.75 -7.34 -9.49
N TRP A 107 2.96 -8.04 -10.58
CA TRP A 107 4.22 -8.11 -11.29
C TRP A 107 4.22 -7.10 -12.46
N PRO A 108 5.08 -6.05 -12.44
CA PRO A 108 5.12 -5.01 -13.46
C PRO A 108 5.30 -5.51 -14.89
N ASP A 109 6.02 -6.62 -15.07
CA ASP A 109 6.40 -7.19 -16.37
C ASP A 109 5.40 -8.27 -16.86
N GLY A 110 4.13 -8.20 -16.42
CA GLY A 110 3.06 -9.08 -16.90
C GLY A 110 2.96 -10.44 -16.21
N GLY A 111 3.59 -10.61 -15.04
CA GLY A 111 3.51 -11.83 -14.22
C GLY A 111 2.15 -12.06 -13.53
N GLY A 112 1.21 -11.12 -13.67
CA GLY A 112 -0.14 -11.22 -13.11
C GLY A 112 -0.29 -10.61 -11.72
N ILE A 113 -1.40 -10.97 -11.06
CA ILE A 113 -1.80 -10.46 -9.74
C ILE A 113 -2.19 -11.66 -8.86
N GLU A 114 -1.61 -11.75 -7.66
CA GLU A 114 -1.87 -12.84 -6.72
C GLU A 114 -1.82 -12.38 -5.25
N SER A 115 -2.21 -13.25 -4.32
CA SER A 115 -2.19 -12.93 -2.89
C SER A 115 -0.77 -12.76 -2.36
N ALA A 116 -0.53 -11.71 -1.59
CA ALA A 116 0.76 -11.49 -0.94
C ALA A 116 1.07 -12.54 0.15
N ALA A 117 0.09 -13.32 0.60
CA ALA A 117 0.25 -14.35 1.62
C ALA A 117 1.30 -15.41 1.25
N HIS A 118 1.49 -15.69 -0.05
CA HIS A 118 2.48 -16.64 -0.55
C HIS A 118 3.93 -16.22 -0.29
N PHE A 119 4.16 -14.92 -0.09
CA PHE A 119 5.49 -14.32 -0.01
C PHE A 119 5.87 -13.87 1.40
N VAL A 120 5.05 -14.17 2.40
CA VAL A 120 5.32 -13.78 3.80
C VAL A 120 6.43 -14.64 4.37
N ARG A 121 7.37 -14.00 5.06
CA ARG A 121 8.46 -14.70 5.75
C ARG A 121 7.93 -15.61 6.85
N ARG A 122 8.53 -16.80 6.95
CA ARG A 122 8.18 -17.82 7.96
C ARG A 122 8.66 -17.43 9.36
N SER A 123 9.75 -16.67 9.45
CA SER A 123 10.34 -16.19 10.70
C SER A 123 10.80 -14.73 10.55
N TYR A 124 10.87 -14.03 11.69
CA TYR A 124 11.27 -12.63 11.75
C TYR A 124 12.57 -12.49 12.54
N PRO A 125 13.47 -11.54 12.19
CA PRO A 125 14.76 -11.40 12.86
C PRO A 125 14.64 -11.26 14.38
N VAL A 126 15.52 -11.95 15.11
CA VAL A 126 15.60 -11.91 16.57
C VAL A 126 16.67 -10.90 16.99
N SER A 127 16.48 -9.63 16.65
CA SER A 127 17.35 -8.54 17.09
C SER A 127 16.54 -7.48 17.86
N ALA A 128 17.24 -6.64 18.63
CA ALA A 128 16.61 -5.56 19.39
C ALA A 128 15.78 -4.63 18.48
N ALA A 129 16.27 -4.34 17.28
CA ALA A 129 15.57 -3.53 16.28
C ALA A 129 14.24 -4.13 15.81
N TRP A 130 14.04 -5.45 15.94
CA TRP A 130 12.82 -6.16 15.53
C TRP A 130 11.95 -6.58 16.71
N GLU A 131 12.36 -6.31 17.94
CA GLU A 131 11.63 -6.78 19.12
C GLU A 131 10.26 -6.13 19.24
N LEU A 132 10.18 -4.80 19.07
CA LEU A 132 8.92 -4.07 19.08
C LEU A 132 7.96 -4.62 18.01
N PHE A 133 8.44 -4.75 16.78
CA PHE A 133 7.65 -5.30 15.68
C PHE A 133 7.11 -6.71 16.02
N ARG A 134 7.97 -7.63 16.45
CA ARG A 134 7.56 -9.02 16.70
C ARG A 134 6.60 -9.16 17.88
N ARG A 135 6.78 -8.38 18.94
CA ARG A 135 5.99 -8.50 20.17
C ARG A 135 4.70 -7.69 20.15
N VAL A 136 4.68 -6.56 19.45
CA VAL A 136 3.58 -5.59 19.52
C VAL A 136 2.86 -5.46 18.19
N GLU A 137 3.58 -5.15 17.11
CA GLU A 137 2.93 -4.88 15.82
C GLU A 137 2.42 -6.17 15.13
N LEU A 138 3.26 -7.20 15.06
CA LEU A 138 2.99 -8.43 14.32
C LEU A 138 1.71 -9.16 14.80
N PRO A 139 1.41 -9.29 16.10
CA PRO A 139 0.14 -9.87 16.56
C PRO A 139 -1.08 -9.11 16.02
N ASN A 140 -1.06 -7.77 16.06
CA ASN A 140 -2.16 -6.94 15.56
C ASN A 140 -2.30 -7.06 14.04
N LEU A 141 -1.19 -6.99 13.31
CA LEU A 141 -1.19 -7.17 11.84
C LEU A 141 -1.76 -8.54 11.45
N ARG A 142 -1.42 -9.60 12.18
CA ARG A 142 -1.99 -10.94 11.97
C ARG A 142 -3.49 -11.00 12.28
N ALA A 143 -3.93 -10.37 13.37
CA ALA A 143 -5.35 -10.33 13.73
C ALA A 143 -6.21 -9.65 12.65
N HIS A 144 -5.65 -8.63 12.00
CA HIS A 144 -6.32 -7.88 10.92
C HIS A 144 -5.98 -8.37 9.51
N ARG A 145 -5.15 -9.41 9.37
CA ARG A 145 -4.65 -9.95 8.10
C ARG A 145 -3.89 -8.90 7.26
N THR A 146 -3.17 -7.96 7.89
CA THR A 146 -2.31 -6.99 7.20
C THR A 146 -0.95 -7.61 6.93
N ILE A 147 -0.44 -7.46 5.71
CA ILE A 147 0.93 -7.85 5.35
C ILE A 147 1.66 -6.58 4.98
N LEU A 148 2.63 -6.16 5.80
CA LEU A 148 3.50 -5.03 5.45
C LEU A 148 4.64 -5.48 4.54
N ASP A 149 5.27 -4.54 3.84
CA ASP A 149 6.49 -4.76 3.05
C ASP A 149 7.61 -5.48 3.84
N LYS A 150 7.85 -5.10 5.10
CA LYS A 150 8.82 -5.74 6.00
C LYS A 150 8.43 -7.17 6.42
N MET A 151 7.20 -7.61 6.13
CA MET A 151 6.75 -9.00 6.34
C MET A 151 7.02 -9.88 5.11
N ILE A 152 7.29 -9.30 3.96
CA ILE A 152 7.69 -10.04 2.76
C ILE A 152 9.05 -10.70 2.99
N ALA A 153 9.20 -11.93 2.51
CA ALA A 153 10.45 -12.67 2.49
C ALA A 153 11.32 -12.17 1.32
N PRO A 154 12.46 -11.50 1.59
CA PRO A 154 13.35 -10.99 0.55
C PRO A 154 13.74 -12.03 -0.50
N GLU A 155 13.97 -13.26 -0.06
CA GLU A 155 14.40 -14.39 -0.89
C GLU A 155 13.33 -14.93 -1.84
N LEU A 156 12.04 -14.73 -1.54
CA LEU A 156 10.94 -15.24 -2.38
C LEU A 156 10.64 -14.31 -3.55
N LEU A 157 10.85 -13.00 -3.37
CA LEU A 157 10.62 -11.99 -4.41
C LEU A 157 11.93 -11.39 -4.95
N ALA A 158 13.10 -11.75 -4.43
CA ALA A 158 14.36 -11.06 -4.70
C ALA A 158 14.33 -9.54 -4.41
N VAL A 159 13.62 -9.14 -3.34
CA VAL A 159 13.43 -7.73 -2.95
C VAL A 159 14.39 -7.31 -1.83
N ASP A 160 14.77 -6.05 -1.83
CA ASP A 160 15.43 -5.35 -0.74
C ASP A 160 14.39 -4.49 -0.01
N VAL A 161 13.93 -4.98 1.15
CA VAL A 161 12.90 -4.30 1.96
C VAL A 161 13.34 -2.94 2.51
N SER A 162 14.64 -2.59 2.45
CA SER A 162 15.12 -1.26 2.83
C SER A 162 14.95 -0.21 1.72
N LYS A 163 14.62 -0.66 0.50
CA LYS A 163 14.43 0.18 -0.68
C LYS A 163 12.97 0.32 -1.07
N THR A 164 12.05 -0.26 -0.31
CA THR A 164 10.62 -0.16 -0.57
C THR A 164 10.16 1.29 -0.46
N ARG A 165 9.16 1.64 -1.25
CA ARG A 165 8.62 3.00 -1.25
C ARG A 165 7.10 2.97 -1.20
N GLN A 166 6.55 3.61 -0.18
CA GLN A 166 5.11 3.76 -0.04
C GLN A 166 4.59 4.78 -1.07
N TRP A 167 3.40 4.52 -1.57
CA TRP A 167 2.62 5.47 -2.34
C TRP A 167 1.21 5.50 -1.78
N VAL A 168 0.59 6.68 -1.84
CA VAL A 168 -0.78 6.90 -1.41
C VAL A 168 -1.51 7.66 -2.51
N PHE A 169 -2.80 7.44 -2.63
CA PHE A 169 -3.71 8.17 -3.49
C PHE A 169 -4.79 8.85 -2.68
N THR A 170 -5.20 10.01 -3.14
CA THR A 170 -6.40 10.70 -2.64
C THR A 170 -7.35 10.94 -3.79
N LYS A 171 -8.63 10.62 -3.59
CA LYS A 171 -9.67 10.93 -4.58
C LYS A 171 -9.79 12.44 -4.76
N VAL A 172 -9.71 12.89 -6.00
CA VAL A 172 -9.83 14.30 -6.40
C VAL A 172 -10.91 14.46 -7.48
N PRO A 173 -11.48 15.67 -7.66
CA PRO A 173 -12.37 15.92 -8.79
C PRO A 173 -11.69 15.62 -10.12
N CYS A 174 -12.40 14.94 -11.02
CA CYS A 174 -11.86 14.65 -12.33
C CYS A 174 -11.74 15.91 -13.19
N PRO A 175 -10.57 16.19 -13.78
CA PRO A 175 -10.43 17.25 -14.77
C PRO A 175 -11.37 17.01 -15.97
N PRO A 176 -11.74 18.04 -16.74
CA PRO A 176 -12.49 17.85 -17.98
C PRO A 176 -11.74 16.94 -18.95
N ALA A 177 -12.43 15.96 -19.55
CA ALA A 177 -11.82 15.01 -20.49
C ALA A 177 -11.28 15.67 -21.78
N SER A 178 -11.77 16.87 -22.12
CA SER A 178 -11.33 17.66 -23.28
C SER A 178 -10.14 18.58 -23.00
N GLY A 179 -9.62 18.61 -21.77
CA GLY A 179 -8.45 19.40 -21.38
C GLY A 179 -7.12 18.66 -21.56
N PRO A 180 -5.99 19.36 -21.41
CA PRO A 180 -4.69 18.70 -21.32
C PRO A 180 -4.66 17.74 -20.13
N GLU A 181 -4.07 16.56 -20.32
CA GLU A 181 -3.88 15.57 -19.25
C GLU A 181 -3.00 16.19 -18.15
N ASP A 182 -3.51 16.27 -16.90
CA ASP A 182 -2.68 16.65 -15.76
C ASP A 182 -1.84 15.43 -15.36
N PRO A 183 -0.50 15.45 -15.54
CA PRO A 183 0.35 14.30 -15.26
C PRO A 183 0.38 13.94 -13.77
N ARG A 184 -0.21 14.73 -12.88
CA ARG A 184 -0.31 14.46 -11.44
C ARG A 184 -1.59 13.72 -11.05
N VAL A 185 -2.53 13.56 -11.99
CA VAL A 185 -3.82 12.93 -11.76
C VAL A 185 -3.90 11.61 -12.52
N LEU A 186 -4.10 10.52 -11.78
CA LEU A 186 -4.39 9.22 -12.37
C LEU A 186 -5.89 9.11 -12.60
N ARG A 187 -6.31 9.04 -13.86
CA ARG A 187 -7.70 8.73 -14.24
C ARG A 187 -7.85 7.22 -14.39
N ILE A 188 -8.72 6.63 -13.58
CA ILE A 188 -9.03 5.20 -13.52
C ILE A 188 -10.51 5.00 -13.84
N ILE A 189 -10.81 4.02 -14.67
CA ILE A 189 -12.18 3.65 -15.02
C ILE A 189 -12.53 2.37 -14.28
N LEU A 190 -13.53 2.41 -13.40
CA LEU A 190 -14.02 1.21 -12.73
C LEU A 190 -14.80 0.32 -13.73
N PRO A 191 -14.93 -1.00 -13.49
CA PRO A 191 -15.78 -1.87 -14.30
C PRO A 191 -17.25 -1.41 -14.41
N THR A 192 -17.74 -0.60 -13.46
CA THR A 192 -19.05 0.06 -13.50
C THR A 192 -19.14 1.21 -14.51
N ARG A 193 -18.03 1.55 -15.18
CA ARG A 193 -17.83 2.74 -16.03
C ARG A 193 -17.82 4.07 -15.26
N GLU A 194 -17.79 4.02 -13.93
CA GLU A 194 -17.50 5.20 -13.11
C GLU A 194 -16.04 5.62 -13.33
N GLU A 195 -15.83 6.92 -13.47
CA GLU A 195 -14.51 7.51 -13.55
C GLU A 195 -14.06 8.00 -12.17
N ILE A 196 -12.87 7.56 -11.76
CA ILE A 196 -12.22 7.97 -10.52
C ILE A 196 -10.91 8.68 -10.87
N CYS A 197 -10.69 9.85 -10.26
CA CYS A 197 -9.44 10.57 -10.41
C CYS A 197 -8.71 10.63 -9.07
N LEU A 198 -7.42 10.33 -9.13
CA LEU A 198 -6.57 10.17 -7.96
C LEU A 198 -5.36 11.10 -8.09
N ALA A 199 -5.10 11.89 -7.05
CA ALA A 199 -3.80 12.54 -6.88
C ALA A 199 -2.90 11.58 -6.11
N SER A 200 -1.69 11.35 -6.62
CA SER A 200 -0.69 10.49 -5.96
C SER A 200 0.28 11.31 -5.14
N SER A 201 0.55 10.88 -3.91
CA SER A 201 1.73 11.27 -3.15
C SER A 201 2.66 10.07 -3.01
N LEU A 202 3.96 10.39 -3.01
CA LEU A 202 5.02 9.45 -2.73
C LEU A 202 5.65 9.89 -1.42
N ASP A 203 5.50 9.08 -0.38
CA ASP A 203 6.17 9.31 0.90
C ASP A 203 7.64 8.84 0.86
#